data_AF-A0A8J2K8Z3-F1
#
_entry.id   AF-A0A8J2K8Z3-F1
#
_cell.length_a   1.000
_cell.length_b   1.000
_cell.length_c   1.000
_cell.angle_alpha   90.00
_cell.angle_beta   90.00
_cell.angle_gamma   90.00
#
_symmetry.space_group_name_H-M   'P 1'
#
loop_
_entity.id
_entity.type
_entity.pdbx_description
1 polymer ?
#
loop_
_entity_poly.entity_id
_entity_poly.type
_entity_poly.pdbx_seq_one_letter_code
_entity_poly.pdbx_strand_id
1 'polypeptide(L)'
;MYVHPRIDPIRLLSCLKPLLNLQTGGIKSDKEVDKVFVLMTKFSKKLVSKCTYINILKASPSDVLNLFMERGGWEMLYNWVVEAKTNKNNVLLNEILSLFLVTPASVERLRTNSLPKEVKQISIKWDDEDTKSFAEKVVAFWINIARNEDSSRQAN
;
A
#
# COMPACT_ATOMS: atom_id res chain seq x y z
N MET A 1 -31.84 -11.64 3.20
CA MET A 1 -31.29 -11.90 1.86
C MET A 1 -29.79 -11.61 1.89
N TYR A 2 -28.94 -12.64 1.81
CA TYR A 2 -27.49 -12.45 1.72
C TYR A 2 -27.15 -12.06 0.27
N VAL A 3 -26.77 -10.80 0.06
CA VAL A 3 -26.30 -10.34 -1.25
C VAL A 3 -24.88 -10.85 -1.42
N HIS A 4 -24.66 -11.80 -2.32
CA HIS A 4 -23.31 -12.26 -2.65
C HIS A 4 -22.50 -11.07 -3.15
N PRO A 5 -21.33 -10.76 -2.57
CA PRO A 5 -20.48 -9.69 -3.08
C PRO A 5 -20.10 -10.02 -4.53
N ARG A 6 -20.21 -9.04 -5.43
CA ARG A 6 -19.88 -9.23 -6.86
C ARG A 6 -18.44 -9.66 -7.11
N ILE A 7 -17.56 -9.47 -6.11
CA ILE A 7 -16.20 -10.00 -6.09
C ILE A 7 -16.06 -10.86 -4.85
N ASP A 8 -15.78 -12.13 -5.07
CA ASP A 8 -15.45 -13.09 -4.03
C ASP A 8 -13.91 -13.10 -3.83
N PRO A 9 -13.41 -12.69 -2.65
CA PRO A 9 -11.97 -12.63 -2.39
C PRO A 9 -11.30 -14.01 -2.49
N ILE A 10 -12.01 -15.10 -2.17
CA ILE A 10 -11.46 -16.46 -2.24
C ILE A 10 -11.25 -16.87 -3.70
N ARG A 11 -12.22 -16.54 -4.57
CA ARG A 11 -12.07 -16.78 -6.02
C ARG A 11 -10.95 -15.93 -6.61
N LEU A 12 -10.84 -14.66 -6.22
CA LEU A 12 -9.75 -13.79 -6.66
C LEU A 12 -8.38 -14.39 -6.27
N LEU A 13 -8.22 -14.80 -5.01
CA LEU A 13 -6.99 -15.46 -4.54
C LEU A 13 -6.72 -16.77 -5.27
N SER A 14 -7.76 -17.54 -5.59
CA SER A 14 -7.63 -18.78 -6.37
C SER A 14 -7.07 -18.51 -7.77
N CYS A 15 -7.53 -17.44 -8.44
CA CYS A 15 -7.00 -17.02 -9.74
C CYS A 15 -5.55 -16.51 -9.64
N LEU A 16 -5.18 -15.89 -8.53
CA LEU A 16 -3.83 -15.36 -8.31
C LEU A 16 -2.84 -16.42 -7.81
N LYS A 17 -3.31 -17.58 -7.33
CA LYS A 17 -2.49 -18.64 -6.74
C LYS A 17 -1.19 -18.98 -7.47
N PRO A 18 -1.12 -19.03 -8.82
CA PRO A 18 0.14 -19.28 -9.53
C PRO A 18 1.22 -18.20 -9.31
N LEU A 19 0.79 -16.98 -8.97
CA LEU A 19 1.64 -15.80 -8.76
C LEU A 19 2.03 -15.58 -7.29
N LEU A 20 1.46 -16.36 -6.37
CA LEU A 20 1.61 -16.16 -4.93
C LEU A 20 2.49 -17.23 -4.28
N ASN A 21 3.16 -16.84 -3.21
CA ASN A 21 3.80 -17.77 -2.29
C ASN A 21 2.72 -18.52 -1.49
N LEU A 22 2.73 -19.85 -1.53
CA LEU A 22 1.70 -20.67 -0.87
C LEU A 22 1.75 -20.63 0.67
N GLN A 23 2.89 -20.26 1.24
CA GLN A 23 3.08 -20.20 2.70
C GLN A 23 2.74 -18.82 3.25
N THR A 24 3.20 -17.75 2.59
CA THR A 24 2.99 -16.38 3.08
C THR A 24 1.74 -15.71 2.52
N GLY A 25 1.30 -16.11 1.32
CA GLY A 25 0.23 -15.41 0.57
C GLY A 25 0.70 -14.15 -0.16
N GLY A 26 1.99 -13.79 -0.03
CA GLY A 26 2.61 -12.68 -0.76
C GLY A 26 2.94 -13.03 -2.21
N ILE A 27 3.50 -12.06 -2.95
CA ILE A 27 4.00 -12.30 -4.31
C ILE A 27 5.14 -13.35 -4.25
N LYS A 28 5.08 -14.32 -5.16
CA LYS A 28 5.95 -15.51 -5.12
C LYS A 28 7.44 -15.17 -5.26
N SER A 29 7.79 -14.33 -6.23
CA SER A 29 9.15 -13.84 -6.47
C SER A 29 9.13 -12.56 -7.31
N ASP A 30 10.31 -11.99 -7.56
CA ASP A 30 10.53 -10.86 -8.47
C ASP A 30 9.91 -11.07 -9.86
N LYS A 31 9.93 -12.30 -10.39
CA LYS A 31 9.38 -12.68 -11.70
C LYS A 31 7.88 -12.44 -11.86
N GLU A 32 7.14 -12.47 -10.75
CA GLU A 32 5.69 -12.31 -10.76
C GLU A 32 5.26 -10.85 -10.55
N VAL A 33 6.16 -9.96 -10.11
CA VAL A 33 5.84 -8.57 -9.75
C VAL A 33 5.15 -7.83 -10.88
N ASP A 34 5.71 -7.85 -12.09
CA ASP A 34 5.13 -7.10 -13.23
C ASP A 34 3.74 -7.62 -13.61
N LYS A 35 3.54 -8.94 -13.56
CA LYS A 35 2.23 -9.56 -13.84
C LYS A 35 1.22 -9.15 -12.78
N VAL A 36 1.60 -9.20 -11.50
CA VAL A 36 0.73 -8.77 -10.39
C VAL A 36 0.40 -7.29 -10.51
N PHE A 37 1.37 -6.43 -10.79
CA PHE A 37 1.15 -5.00 -11.01
C PHE A 37 0.13 -4.73 -12.13
N VAL A 38 0.29 -5.37 -13.29
CA VAL A 38 -0.65 -5.22 -14.41
C VAL A 38 -2.06 -5.70 -14.04
N LEU A 39 -2.18 -6.82 -13.31
CA LEU A 39 -3.47 -7.32 -12.85
C LEU A 39 -4.12 -6.36 -11.86
N MET A 40 -3.36 -5.85 -10.89
CA MET A 40 -3.83 -4.85 -9.93
C MET A 40 -4.36 -3.62 -10.67
N THR A 41 -3.56 -2.98 -11.53
CA THR A 41 -3.96 -1.80 -12.31
C THR A 41 -5.27 -2.00 -13.08
N LYS A 42 -5.47 -3.17 -13.69
CA LYS A 42 -6.63 -3.43 -14.55
C LYS A 42 -7.89 -3.82 -13.78
N PHE A 43 -7.73 -4.58 -12.69
CA PHE A 43 -8.85 -5.29 -12.06
C PHE A 43 -9.18 -4.80 -10.64
N SER A 44 -8.42 -3.86 -10.06
CA SER A 44 -8.65 -3.34 -8.70
C SER A 44 -9.70 -2.22 -8.63
N LYS A 45 -10.87 -2.38 -9.25
CA LYS A 45 -11.91 -1.31 -9.31
C LYS A 45 -12.84 -1.28 -8.10
N LYS A 46 -12.81 -2.28 -7.23
CA LYS A 46 -13.71 -2.41 -6.07
C LYS A 46 -12.91 -2.53 -4.79
N LEU A 47 -13.54 -2.16 -3.67
CA LEU A 47 -12.93 -2.21 -2.35
C LEU A 47 -12.35 -3.58 -2.03
N VAL A 48 -13.15 -4.65 -2.17
CA VAL A 48 -12.72 -6.04 -1.88
C VAL A 48 -11.46 -6.41 -2.66
N SER A 49 -11.39 -6.08 -3.96
CA SER A 49 -10.19 -6.35 -4.77
C SER A 49 -8.97 -5.57 -4.28
N LYS A 50 -9.14 -4.27 -3.96
CA LYS A 50 -8.03 -3.43 -3.46
C LYS A 50 -7.51 -3.94 -2.12
N CYS A 51 -8.38 -4.25 -1.17
CA CYS A 51 -7.99 -4.82 0.13
C CYS A 51 -7.29 -6.18 -0.04
N THR A 52 -7.78 -7.04 -0.94
CA THR A 52 -7.13 -8.33 -1.23
C THR A 52 -5.70 -8.13 -1.74
N TYR A 53 -5.52 -7.20 -2.68
CA TYR A 53 -4.20 -6.87 -3.21
C TYR A 53 -3.28 -6.21 -2.17
N ILE A 54 -3.79 -5.32 -1.32
CA ILE A 54 -3.04 -4.74 -0.20
C ILE A 54 -2.54 -5.83 0.74
N ASN A 55 -3.38 -6.81 1.08
CA ASN A 55 -2.99 -7.92 1.94
C ASN A 55 -1.91 -8.81 1.30
N ILE A 56 -1.96 -9.03 -0.02
CA ILE A 56 -0.88 -9.70 -0.76
C ILE A 56 0.43 -8.90 -0.65
N LEU A 57 0.38 -7.58 -0.85
CA LEU A 57 1.57 -6.72 -0.75
C LEU A 57 2.16 -6.74 0.67
N LYS A 58 1.32 -6.65 1.71
CA LYS A 58 1.75 -6.74 3.11
C LYS A 58 2.39 -8.09 3.47
N ALA A 59 1.94 -9.16 2.81
CA ALA A 59 2.48 -10.51 2.98
C ALA A 59 3.70 -10.81 2.10
N SER A 60 4.10 -9.87 1.24
CA SER A 60 5.23 -10.04 0.33
C SER A 60 6.56 -9.77 1.06
N PRO A 61 7.64 -10.50 0.72
CA PRO A 61 8.98 -10.18 1.19
C PRO A 61 9.36 -8.71 0.89
N SER A 62 10.18 -8.12 1.76
CA SER A 62 10.55 -6.69 1.71
C SER A 62 11.17 -6.29 0.37
N ASP A 63 12.09 -7.10 -0.16
CA ASP A 63 12.73 -6.92 -1.47
C ASP A 63 11.73 -6.99 -2.63
N VAL A 64 10.80 -7.96 -2.60
CA VAL A 64 9.74 -8.10 -3.60
C VAL A 64 8.75 -6.93 -3.54
N LEU A 65 8.39 -6.48 -2.34
CA LEU A 65 7.55 -5.31 -2.14
C LEU A 65 8.26 -4.05 -2.65
N ASN A 66 9.55 -3.87 -2.36
CA ASN A 66 10.33 -2.74 -2.87
C ASN A 66 10.33 -2.73 -4.41
N LEU A 67 10.58 -3.89 -5.04
CA LEU A 67 10.54 -4.00 -6.49
C LEU A 67 9.14 -3.63 -7.05
N PHE A 68 8.07 -4.09 -6.42
CA PHE A 68 6.71 -3.69 -6.81
C PHE A 68 6.51 -2.17 -6.75
N MET A 69 7.02 -1.54 -5.70
CA MET A 69 6.95 -0.08 -5.54
C MET A 69 7.73 0.65 -6.63
N GLU A 70 8.89 0.14 -7.03
CA GLU A 70 9.71 0.68 -8.13
C GLU A 70 9.04 0.57 -9.50
N ARG A 71 8.20 -0.46 -9.72
CA ARG A 71 7.43 -0.66 -10.96
C ARG A 71 6.21 0.25 -11.11
N GLY A 72 6.06 1.27 -10.24
CA GLY A 72 4.95 2.21 -10.26
C GLY A 72 3.94 2.00 -9.12
N GLY A 73 4.22 1.12 -8.16
CA GLY A 73 3.36 0.92 -6.99
C GLY A 73 3.09 2.20 -6.19
N TRP A 74 4.06 3.13 -6.11
CA TRP A 74 3.87 4.43 -5.47
C TRP A 74 2.76 5.27 -6.13
N GLU A 75 2.75 5.34 -7.45
CA GLU A 75 1.74 6.08 -8.21
C GLU A 75 0.36 5.43 -8.10
N MET A 76 0.32 4.09 -8.16
CA MET A 76 -0.92 3.33 -7.97
C MET A 76 -1.54 3.61 -6.59
N LEU A 77 -0.74 3.51 -5.52
CA LEU A 77 -1.24 3.76 -4.16
C LEU A 77 -1.63 5.22 -3.95
N TYR A 78 -0.90 6.17 -4.54
CA TYR A 78 -1.31 7.59 -4.56
C TYR A 78 -2.71 7.75 -5.15
N ASN A 79 -2.97 7.16 -6.32
CA ASN A 79 -4.28 7.23 -6.96
C ASN A 79 -5.38 6.61 -6.08
N TRP A 80 -5.09 5.51 -5.37
CA TRP A 80 -6.06 4.92 -4.44
C TRP A 80 -6.28 5.77 -3.19
N VAL A 81 -5.27 6.47 -2.68
CA VAL A 81 -5.44 7.43 -1.57
C VAL A 81 -6.33 8.59 -2.03
N VAL A 82 -6.07 9.17 -3.19
CA VAL A 82 -6.92 10.25 -3.75
C VAL A 82 -8.36 9.77 -3.91
N GLU A 83 -8.57 8.59 -4.49
CA GLU A 83 -9.91 8.00 -4.64
C GLU A 83 -10.59 7.74 -3.28
N ALA A 84 -9.86 7.21 -2.30
CA ALA A 84 -10.39 6.95 -0.96
C ALA A 84 -10.80 8.25 -0.27
N LYS A 85 -9.99 9.31 -0.42
CA LYS A 85 -10.29 10.65 0.09
C LYS A 85 -11.56 11.22 -0.52
N THR A 86 -11.65 11.22 -1.86
CA THR A 86 -12.83 11.72 -2.58
C THR A 86 -14.10 11.01 -2.17
N ASN A 87 -14.03 9.70 -1.96
CA ASN A 87 -15.19 8.89 -1.59
C ASN A 87 -15.41 8.77 -0.06
N LYS A 88 -14.64 9.48 0.76
CA LYS A 88 -14.64 9.36 2.24
C LYS A 88 -14.58 7.91 2.73
N ASN A 89 -13.78 7.07 2.06
CA ASN A 89 -13.68 5.65 2.35
C ASN A 89 -12.56 5.37 3.37
N ASN A 90 -12.90 5.46 4.65
CA ASN A 90 -11.96 5.23 5.76
C ASN A 90 -11.38 3.81 5.75
N VAL A 91 -12.17 2.80 5.34
CA VAL A 91 -11.73 1.40 5.30
C VAL A 91 -10.58 1.23 4.31
N LEU A 92 -10.73 1.73 3.08
CA LEU A 92 -9.66 1.66 2.08
C LEU A 92 -8.44 2.47 2.53
N LEU A 93 -8.68 3.65 3.11
CA LEU A 93 -7.60 4.52 3.55
C LEU A 93 -6.75 3.85 4.64
N ASN A 94 -7.39 3.23 5.64
CA ASN A 94 -6.72 2.50 6.71
C ASN A 94 -5.94 1.29 6.20
N GLU A 95 -6.48 0.55 5.23
CA GLU A 95 -5.72 -0.56 4.61
C GLU A 95 -4.46 -0.05 3.91
N ILE A 96 -4.55 1.04 3.15
CA ILE A 96 -3.39 1.65 2.48
C ILE A 96 -2.37 2.19 3.49
N LEU A 97 -2.82 2.86 4.55
CA LEU A 97 -1.94 3.35 5.62
C LEU A 97 -1.21 2.19 6.32
N SER A 98 -1.88 1.06 6.51
CA SER A 98 -1.27 -0.14 7.08
C SER A 98 -0.17 -0.73 6.19
N LEU A 99 -0.34 -0.66 4.86
CA LEU A 99 0.69 -1.08 3.91
C LEU A 99 1.92 -0.18 4.00
N PHE A 100 1.74 1.14 4.12
CA PHE A 100 2.87 2.08 4.21
C PHE A 100 3.78 1.86 5.42
N LEU A 101 3.28 1.26 6.51
CA LEU A 101 4.10 0.93 7.68
C LEU A 101 5.05 -0.25 7.44
N VAL A 102 4.79 -1.08 6.42
CA VAL A 102 5.65 -2.22 6.06
C VAL A 102 6.37 -2.01 4.73
N THR A 103 5.99 -0.99 3.96
CA THR A 103 6.64 -0.64 2.69
C THR A 103 8.05 -0.09 2.92
N PRO A 104 9.09 -0.68 2.30
CA PRO A 104 10.42 -0.09 2.28
C PRO A 104 10.38 1.28 1.62
N ALA A 105 10.83 2.31 2.34
CA ALA A 105 10.87 3.68 1.86
C ALA A 105 12.24 4.28 2.14
N SER A 106 12.73 5.11 1.21
CA SER A 106 13.93 5.94 1.37
C SER A 106 13.56 7.42 1.39
N VAL A 107 14.45 8.27 1.92
CA VAL A 107 14.26 9.72 1.88
C VAL A 107 14.06 10.23 0.46
N GLU A 108 14.81 9.70 -0.50
CA GLU A 108 14.68 10.08 -1.91
C GLU A 108 13.26 9.80 -2.43
N ARG A 109 12.72 8.61 -2.15
CA ARG A 109 11.36 8.25 -2.58
C ARG A 109 10.30 9.13 -1.92
N LEU A 110 10.44 9.41 -0.62
CA LEU A 110 9.52 10.27 0.12
C LEU A 110 9.57 11.74 -0.34
N ARG A 111 10.70 12.20 -0.89
CA ARG A 111 10.83 13.57 -1.43
C ARG A 111 10.31 13.70 -2.85
N THR A 112 10.43 12.65 -3.66
CA THR A 112 10.08 12.69 -5.09
C THR A 112 8.61 12.41 -5.37
N ASN A 113 7.83 11.90 -4.40
CA ASN A 113 6.41 11.64 -4.56
C ASN A 113 5.51 12.61 -3.76
N SER A 114 4.28 12.82 -4.23
CA SER A 114 3.29 13.67 -3.55
C SER A 114 2.56 12.94 -2.41
N LEU A 115 2.70 11.62 -2.34
CA LEU A 115 1.98 10.77 -1.40
C LEU A 115 2.19 11.14 0.09
N PRO A 116 3.42 11.46 0.57
CA PRO A 116 3.63 11.91 1.93
C PRO A 116 2.89 13.19 2.28
N LYS A 117 2.72 14.11 1.33
CA LYS A 117 1.92 15.32 1.54
C LYS A 117 0.45 14.97 1.74
N GLU A 118 -0.08 14.03 0.96
CA GLU A 118 -1.46 13.56 1.10
C GLU A 118 -1.70 12.90 2.47
N VAL A 119 -0.80 11.99 2.89
CA VAL A 119 -0.89 11.33 4.20
C VAL A 119 -0.74 12.34 5.34
N LYS A 120 0.15 13.34 5.19
CA LYS A 120 0.27 14.42 6.18
C LYS A 120 -1.02 15.24 6.29
N GLN A 121 -1.69 15.55 5.18
CA GLN A 121 -2.97 16.24 5.23
C GLN A 121 -4.05 15.42 5.94
N ILE A 122 -4.11 14.10 5.69
CA ILE A 122 -5.02 13.19 6.39
C ILE A 122 -4.77 13.22 7.89
N SER A 123 -3.50 13.18 8.32
CA SER A 123 -3.12 13.22 9.74
C SER A 123 -3.54 14.50 10.49
N ILE A 124 -3.97 15.55 9.78
CA ILE A 124 -4.34 16.84 10.39
C ILE A 124 -5.82 17.14 10.20
N LYS A 125 -6.34 16.92 8.99
CA LYS A 125 -7.62 17.47 8.52
C LYS A 125 -8.71 16.41 8.30
N TRP A 126 -8.44 15.13 8.55
CA TRP A 126 -9.43 14.08 8.31
C TRP A 126 -10.47 14.03 9.44
N ASP A 127 -11.73 13.78 9.07
CA ASP A 127 -12.87 13.82 10.00
C ASP A 127 -12.88 12.60 10.96
N ASP A 128 -12.38 11.45 10.51
CA ASP A 128 -12.35 10.21 11.27
C ASP A 128 -11.08 10.11 12.10
N GLU A 129 -11.22 10.20 13.43
CA GLU A 129 -10.08 10.29 14.36
C GLU A 129 -9.22 9.02 14.38
N ASP A 130 -9.80 7.84 14.18
CA ASP A 130 -9.03 6.59 14.10
C ASP A 130 -8.12 6.59 12.87
N THR A 131 -8.66 6.96 11.71
CA THR A 131 -7.90 7.08 10.46
C THR A 131 -6.84 8.17 10.54
N LYS A 132 -7.18 9.30 11.18
CA LYS A 132 -6.26 10.42 11.40
C LYS A 132 -5.09 10.00 12.29
N SER A 133 -5.36 9.37 13.44
CA SER A 133 -4.33 8.82 14.33
C SER A 133 -3.46 7.77 13.63
N PHE A 134 -4.05 6.96 12.74
CA PHE A 134 -3.27 6.00 11.97
C PHE A 134 -2.33 6.69 10.97
N ALA A 135 -2.81 7.73 10.28
CA ALA A 135 -1.98 8.52 9.40
C ALA A 135 -0.84 9.24 10.14
N GLU A 136 -1.07 9.73 11.37
CA GLU A 136 -0.02 10.28 12.22
C GLU A 136 1.11 9.27 12.48
N LYS A 137 0.77 8.00 12.73
CA LYS A 137 1.76 6.91 12.90
C LYS A 137 2.61 6.72 11.65
N VAL A 138 1.98 6.74 10.46
CA VAL A 138 2.71 6.62 9.18
C VAL A 138 3.64 7.82 8.97
N VAL A 139 3.18 9.04 9.25
CA VAL A 139 4.01 10.25 9.16
C VAL A 139 5.20 10.17 10.11
N ALA A 140 4.98 9.76 11.35
CA ALA A 140 6.04 9.61 12.34
C ALA A 140 7.08 8.55 11.91
N PHE A 141 6.60 7.43 11.35
CA PHE A 141 7.46 6.37 10.79
C PHE A 141 8.37 6.91 9.68
N TRP A 142 7.82 7.67 8.73
CA TRP A 142 8.60 8.28 7.66
C TRP A 142 9.57 9.37 8.13
N ILE A 143 9.19 10.17 9.14
CA ILE A 143 10.11 11.13 9.78
C ILE A 143 11.30 10.41 10.43
N ASN A 144 11.06 9.27 11.07
CA ASN A 144 12.13 8.48 11.68
C ASN A 144 13.11 7.93 10.62
N ILE A 145 12.59 7.42 9.50
CA ILE A 145 13.42 7.02 8.35
C ILE A 145 14.30 8.19 7.88
N ALA A 146 13.71 9.38 7.73
CA ALA A 146 14.46 10.54 7.27
C ALA A 146 15.59 10.96 8.22
N ARG A 147 15.32 10.93 9.52
CA ARG A 147 16.33 11.25 10.55
C ARG A 147 17.48 10.24 10.56
N ASN A 148 17.17 8.95 10.49
CA ASN A 148 18.19 7.90 10.55
C ASN A 148 19.09 7.92 9.32
N GLU A 149 18.54 8.22 8.13
CA GLU A 149 19.33 8.36 6.91
C GLU A 149 20.27 9.58 6.99
N ASP A 150 19.80 10.72 7.50
CA ASP A 150 20.64 11.92 7.71
C ASP A 150 21.78 11.67 8.72
N SER A 151 21.53 10.92 9.80
CA SER A 151 22.57 10.53 10.77
C SER A 151 23.62 9.60 10.17
N SER A 152 23.21 8.64 9.32
CA SER A 152 24.14 7.72 8.65
C SER A 152 25.06 8.42 7.65
N ARG A 153 24.62 9.54 7.07
CA ARG A 153 25.41 10.35 6.11
C ARG A 153 26.41 11.29 6.78
N GLN A 154 26.20 11.67 8.04
CA GLN A 154 27.14 12.51 8.81
C GLN A 154 28.22 11.69 9.51
N ALA A 155 28.04 10.38 9.63
CA ALA A 155 28.99 9.46 10.26
C ALA A 155 30.00 8.83 9.27
N ASN A 156 29.89 9.13 7.98
CA ASN A 156 30.81 8.73 6.90
C ASN A 156 31.47 9.96 6.29
#